data_AF-M3FEG1-F1
#
_entry.id   AF-M3FEG1-F1
#
_cell.length_a   1.000
_cell.length_b   1.000
_cell.length_c   1.000
_cell.angle_alpha   90.00
_cell.angle_beta   90.00
_cell.angle_gamma   90.00
#
_symmetry.space_group_name_H-M   'P 1'
#
loop_
_entity.id
_entity.type
_entity.pdbx_description
1 polymer ?
#
loop_
_entity_poly.entity_id
_entity_poly.type
_entity_poly.pdbx_seq_one_letter_code
_entity_poly.pdbx_strand_id
1 'polypeptide(L)'
;MLDRICRDSPGLLRPGGVLLLVHSALSDAERTLTQLGAAGLRTDVVEHRRVAFGPVLRERSDWLRGRGLLGAEGGAGGDEKEELVVIRAERPR
;
A
#
# COMPACT_ATOMS: atom_id res chain seq x y z
N MET A 1 -5.15 -5.72 -8.80
CA MET A 1 -3.90 -5.24 -9.41
C MET A 1 -2.69 -5.66 -8.58
N LEU A 2 -2.63 -5.28 -7.29
CA LEU A 2 -1.55 -5.68 -6.38
C LEU A 2 -1.28 -7.19 -6.39
N ASP A 3 -2.33 -8.01 -6.38
CA ASP A 3 -2.21 -9.48 -6.48
C ASP A 3 -1.41 -9.99 -7.70
N ARG A 4 -1.36 -9.24 -8.79
CA ARG A 4 -0.52 -9.59 -9.96
C ARG A 4 0.94 -9.19 -9.70
N ILE A 5 1.16 -7.98 -9.17
CA ILE A 5 2.51 -7.51 -8.82
C ILE A 5 3.15 -8.43 -7.78
N CYS A 6 2.41 -8.82 -6.73
CA CYS A 6 2.92 -9.71 -5.69
C CYS A 6 3.36 -11.07 -6.25
N ARG A 7 2.59 -11.61 -7.20
CA ARG A 7 2.84 -12.90 -7.83
C ARG A 7 4.01 -12.88 -8.81
N ASP A 8 4.07 -11.85 -9.66
CA ASP A 8 4.98 -11.85 -10.80
C ASP A 8 6.36 -11.26 -10.44
N SER A 9 6.43 -10.41 -9.41
CA SER A 9 7.66 -9.68 -9.04
C SER A 9 8.88 -10.55 -8.70
N PRO A 10 8.79 -11.73 -8.04
CA PRO A 10 9.98 -12.51 -7.70
C PRO A 10 10.76 -12.99 -8.92
N GLY A 11 10.05 -13.36 -10.00
CA GLY A 11 10.66 -13.81 -11.25
C GLY A 11 11.37 -12.71 -12.03
N LEU A 12 11.05 -11.45 -11.74
CA LEU A 12 11.60 -10.26 -12.40
C LEU A 12 12.81 -9.66 -11.66
N LEU A 13 13.02 -10.04 -10.39
CA LEU A 13 14.14 -9.57 -9.59
C LEU A 13 15.35 -10.50 -9.75
N ARG A 14 16.54 -9.94 -9.94
CA ARG A 14 17.80 -10.69 -9.74
C ARG A 14 17.95 -11.12 -8.27
N PRO A 15 18.76 -12.14 -7.94
CA PRO A 15 19.12 -12.42 -6.54
C PRO A 15 19.66 -11.17 -5.83
N GLY A 16 19.15 -10.87 -4.64
CA GLY A 16 19.41 -9.62 -3.90
C GLY A 16 18.73 -8.36 -4.48
N GLY A 17 17.90 -8.50 -5.51
CA GLY A 17 17.10 -7.42 -6.10
C GLY A 17 15.95 -7.00 -5.20
N VAL A 18 15.53 -5.74 -5.33
CA VAL A 18 14.54 -5.11 -4.45
C VAL A 18 13.40 -4.52 -5.28
N LEU A 19 12.16 -4.77 -4.83
CA LEU A 19 10.94 -4.06 -5.20
C LEU A 19 10.61 -3.06 -4.10
N LEU A 20 10.36 -1.81 -4.48
CA LEU A 20 9.71 -0.81 -3.62
C LEU A 20 8.30 -0.59 -4.14
N LEU A 21 7.31 -0.85 -3.30
CA LEU A 21 5.90 -0.73 -3.64
C LEU A 21 5.25 0.33 -2.74
N VAL A 22 4.68 1.36 -3.36
CA VAL A 22 3.96 2.42 -2.66
C VAL A 22 2.48 2.29 -2.98
N HIS A 23 1.64 2.20 -1.96
CA HIS A 23 0.20 2.22 -2.15
C HIS A 23 -0.51 2.82 -0.93
N SER A 24 -1.80 3.16 -1.12
CA SER A 24 -2.65 3.63 -0.02
C SER A 24 -2.82 2.54 1.04
N ALA A 25 -2.81 2.90 2.32
CA ALA A 25 -3.12 2.01 3.44
C ALA A 25 -4.51 1.36 3.30
N LEU A 26 -5.42 2.01 2.56
CA LEU A 26 -6.73 1.48 2.18
C LEU A 26 -6.66 0.20 1.33
N SER A 27 -5.50 -0.12 0.77
CA SER A 27 -5.31 -1.29 -0.11
C SER A 27 -4.90 -2.57 0.63
N ASP A 28 -4.96 -2.57 1.97
CA ASP A 28 -4.56 -3.70 2.83
C ASP A 28 -3.06 -4.07 2.67
N ALA A 29 -2.24 -3.35 3.42
CA ALA A 29 -0.78 -3.55 3.44
C ALA A 29 -0.39 -4.94 3.92
N GLU A 30 -1.08 -5.47 4.94
CA GLU A 30 -0.82 -6.79 5.51
C GLU A 30 -1.06 -7.91 4.51
N ARG A 31 -2.14 -7.83 3.73
CA ARG A 31 -2.39 -8.77 2.63
C ARG A 31 -1.29 -8.69 1.57
N THR A 32 -0.79 -7.49 1.28
CA THR A 32 0.29 -7.28 0.31
C THR A 32 1.61 -7.89 0.80
N LEU A 33 2.01 -7.64 2.05
CA LEU A 33 3.16 -8.25 2.70
C LEU A 33 3.05 -9.78 2.68
N THR A 34 1.89 -10.31 3.07
CA THR A 34 1.63 -11.75 3.10
C THR A 34 1.81 -12.39 1.73
N GLN A 35 1.26 -11.78 0.68
CA GLN A 35 1.39 -12.32 -0.68
C GLN A 35 2.83 -12.26 -1.21
N LEU A 36 3.55 -11.16 -0.97
CA LEU A 36 4.95 -11.03 -1.37
C LEU A 36 5.85 -12.02 -0.62
N GLY A 37 5.61 -12.20 0.68
CA GLY A 37 6.28 -13.18 1.52
C GLY A 37 6.02 -14.62 1.05
N ALA A 38 4.76 -14.96 0.79
CA ALA A 38 4.38 -16.26 0.23
C ALA A 38 4.98 -16.51 -1.16
N ALA A 39 5.27 -15.45 -1.92
CA ALA A 39 5.95 -15.51 -3.21
C ALA A 39 7.50 -15.62 -3.09
N GLY A 40 8.03 -15.73 -1.87
CA GLY A 40 9.45 -15.97 -1.61
C GLY A 40 10.31 -14.72 -1.42
N LEU A 41 9.70 -13.54 -1.25
CA LEU A 41 10.42 -12.30 -0.98
C LEU A 41 10.53 -12.04 0.53
N ARG A 42 11.62 -11.42 0.97
CA ARG A 42 11.73 -10.85 2.32
C ARG A 42 11.10 -9.47 2.32
N THR A 43 10.03 -9.29 3.09
CA THR A 43 9.22 -8.08 3.04
C THR A 43 9.20 -7.32 4.35
N ASP A 44 9.16 -5.99 4.26
CA ASP A 44 9.01 -5.10 5.41
C ASP A 44 8.32 -3.80 4.99
N VAL A 45 7.61 -3.16 5.93
CA VAL A 45 7.15 -1.78 5.74
C VAL A 45 8.26 -0.86 6.17
N VAL A 46 8.78 -0.08 5.23
CA VAL A 46 9.93 0.80 5.49
C VAL A 46 9.54 2.24 5.75
N GLU A 47 8.31 2.66 5.40
CA GLU A 47 7.82 4.02 5.66
C GLU A 47 6.29 4.06 5.65
N HIS A 48 5.73 4.91 6.52
CA HIS A 48 4.35 5.36 6.48
C HIS A 48 4.32 6.87 6.23
N ARG A 49 3.52 7.34 5.26
CA ARG A 49 3.45 8.76 4.91
C ARG A 49 2.02 9.25 4.82
N ARG A 50 1.69 10.24 5.66
CA ARG A 50 0.44 11.00 5.52
C ARG A 50 0.59 12.07 4.44
N VAL A 51 -0.26 12.02 3.42
CA VAL A 51 -0.30 12.96 2.29
C VAL A 51 -1.72 13.48 2.11
N ALA A 52 -1.88 14.64 1.49
CA ALA A 52 -3.22 15.11 1.10
C ALA A 52 -3.86 14.11 0.12
N PHE A 53 -5.17 13.95 0.19
CA PHE A 53 -5.91 13.09 -0.76
C PHE A 53 -5.52 13.40 -2.21
N GLY A 54 -5.40 12.36 -3.04
CA GLY A 54 -5.32 12.52 -4.48
C GLY A 54 -6.68 12.93 -5.10
N PRO A 55 -6.72 13.28 -6.41
CA PRO A 55 -7.96 13.60 -7.11
C PRO A 55 -9.06 12.55 -6.94
N VAL A 56 -8.68 11.26 -7.00
CA VAL A 56 -9.61 10.13 -6.87
C VAL A 56 -10.24 10.05 -5.48
N LEU A 57 -9.45 10.23 -4.42
CA LEU A 57 -9.97 10.19 -3.05
C LEU A 57 -10.82 11.42 -2.73
N ARG A 58 -10.44 12.60 -3.26
CA ARG A 58 -11.26 13.81 -3.14
C ARG A 58 -12.63 13.64 -3.77
N GLU A 59 -12.69 13.11 -5.00
CA GLU A 59 -13.95 12.91 -5.72
C GLU A 59 -14.87 11.86 -5.05
N ARG A 60 -14.29 10.90 -4.32
CA ARG A 60 -15.02 9.78 -3.70
C ARG A 60 -15.09 9.85 -2.18
N SER A 61 -14.71 10.99 -1.58
CA SER A 61 -14.51 11.10 -0.13
C SER A 61 -15.79 10.76 0.65
N ASP A 62 -16.94 11.29 0.24
CA ASP A 62 -18.22 11.01 0.89
C ASP A 62 -18.65 9.56 0.78
N TRP A 63 -18.44 8.94 -0.39
CA TRP A 63 -18.72 7.52 -0.58
C TRP A 63 -17.81 6.65 0.29
N LEU A 64 -16.51 6.97 0.37
CA LEU A 64 -15.55 6.23 1.18
C LEU A 64 -15.83 6.37 2.68
N ARG A 65 -16.21 7.56 3.16
CA ARG A 65 -16.66 7.79 4.55
C ARG A 65 -17.92 6.99 4.85
N GLY A 66 -18.92 7.03 3.96
CA GLY A 66 -20.15 6.26 4.10
C GLY A 66 -19.94 4.75 4.14
N ARG A 67 -18.83 4.26 3.60
CA ARG A 67 -18.40 2.84 3.65
C ARG A 67 -17.50 2.52 4.84
N GLY A 68 -17.18 3.50 5.69
CA GLY A 68 -16.25 3.35 6.82
C GLY A 68 -14.80 3.11 6.40
N LEU A 69 -14.46 3.40 5.13
CA LEU A 69 -13.12 3.18 4.59
C LEU A 69 -12.18 4.35 4.92
N LEU A 70 -12.72 5.53 5.20
CA LEU A 70 -11.97 6.63 5.79
C LEU A 70 -12.27 6.64 7.30
N GLY A 71 -11.25 6.38 8.13
CA GLY A 71 -11.39 6.40 9.59
C GLY A 71 -11.74 7.80 10.13
N ALA A 72 -12.12 7.90 11.41
CA ALA A 72 -12.52 9.16 12.04
C ALA A 72 -11.44 10.26 12.02
N GLU A 73 -10.17 9.87 11.87
CA GLU A 73 -9.01 10.76 11.66
C GLU A 73 -9.03 11.44 10.26
N GLY A 74 -9.81 10.89 9.32
CA GLY A 74 -9.98 11.31 7.94
C GLY A 74 -11.30 12.05 7.70
N GLY A 75 -11.55 13.11 8.46
CA GLY A 75 -12.47 14.16 8.04
C GLY A 75 -13.71 14.37 8.90
N ALA A 76 -13.51 14.87 10.11
CA ALA A 76 -14.48 15.78 10.74
C ALA A 76 -13.99 17.24 10.80
N GLY A 77 -12.77 17.54 10.31
CA GLY A 77 -12.24 18.91 10.29
C GLY A 77 -10.99 19.05 9.42
N GLY A 78 -11.18 19.51 8.19
CA GLY A 78 -10.16 20.21 7.37
C GLY A 78 -8.97 19.44 6.81
N ASP A 79 -8.50 18.35 7.44
CA ASP A 79 -7.28 17.64 7.01
C ASP A 79 -7.63 16.34 6.26
N GLU A 80 -8.05 16.47 5.01
CA GLU A 80 -8.25 15.35 4.07
C GLU A 80 -6.92 14.70 3.69
N LYS A 81 -6.41 13.84 4.59
CA LYS A 81 -5.14 13.13 4.43
C LYS A 81 -5.35 11.63 4.33
N GLU A 82 -4.64 10.99 3.40
CA GLU A 82 -4.51 9.55 3.34
C GLU A 82 -3.14 9.13 3.86
N GLU A 83 -3.04 7.88 4.28
CA GLU A 83 -1.76 7.25 4.58
C GLU A 83 -1.32 6.39 3.39
N LEU A 84 -0.10 6.62 2.93
CA LEU A 84 0.62 5.75 2.03
C LEU A 84 1.58 4.87 2.82
N VAL A 85 1.69 3.62 2.41
CA VAL A 85 2.69 2.68 2.92
C VAL A 85 3.72 2.40 1.85
N VAL A 86 4.98 2.31 2.26
CA VAL A 86 6.09 1.89 1.41
C VAL A 86 6.56 0.52 1.86
N ILE A 87 6.32 -0.48 1.03
CA ILE A 87 6.77 -1.85 1.25
C ILE A 87 8.06 -2.07 0.48
N ARG A 88 9.07 -2.58 1.18
CA ARG A 88 10.29 -3.12 0.58
C ARG A 88 10.17 -4.63 0.51
N ALA A 89 10.38 -5.20 -0.67
CA ALA A 89 10.42 -6.65 -0.87
C ALA A 89 11.73 -7.04 -1.59
N GLU A 90 12.54 -7.89 -0.97
CA GLU A 90 13.84 -8.31 -1.50
C GLU A 90 13.83 -9.79 -1.87
N ARG A 91 14.31 -10.10 -3.07
CA ARG A 91 14.58 -11.49 -3.46
C ARG A 91 15.86 -11.95 -2.74
N PRO A 92 15.82 -13.03 -1.92
CA PRO A 92 17.02 -13.59 -1.31
C PRO A 92 18.13 -13.87 -2.33
N ARG A 93 19.37 -13.86 -1.86
CA ARG A 93 20.54 -14.22 -2.68
C ARG A 93 20.59 -15.71 -2.95
#